data_AF-J9ASC6-F1
#
_entry.id   AF-J9ASC6-F1
#
_cell.length_a   1.000
_cell.length_b   1.000
_cell.length_c   1.000
_cell.angle_alpha   90.00
_cell.angle_beta   90.00
_cell.angle_gamma   90.00
#
_symmetry.space_group_name_H-M   'P 1'
#
loop_
_entity.id
_entity.type
_entity.pdbx_description
1 polymer ?
#
loop_
_entity_poly.entity_id
_entity_poly.type
_entity_poly.pdbx_seq_one_letter_code
_entity_poly.pdbx_strand_id
1 'polypeptide(L)'
;MSFAVLRVLRLVRVFRIFKLSRHSVGLQILGKTFRASIQEFCLLIFFMVIALVLFSSGVYFAEQNEPNTKFTSIPASFWFVLVTMTTVGYGDLTPTGVYGKLVGGLCALIGVLTLALPVPIIVANFKHFYRQETRLAQMRISAEEDETNSEHSFKSP
;
A
#
# COMPACT_ATOMS: atom_id res chain seq x y z
N MET A 1 -30.94 -4.76 21.17
CA MET A 1 -29.95 -4.36 20.13
C MET A 1 -28.83 -3.58 20.82
N SER A 2 -27.59 -4.02 20.64
CA SER A 2 -26.54 -4.03 21.66
C SER A 2 -25.82 -2.68 21.93
N PHE A 3 -25.40 -2.47 23.18
CA PHE A 3 -24.42 -1.44 23.61
C PHE A 3 -23.17 -1.35 22.73
N ALA A 4 -22.85 -2.41 21.96
CA ALA A 4 -21.80 -2.41 20.96
C ALA A 4 -21.98 -1.32 19.88
N VAL A 5 -23.20 -1.06 19.41
CA VAL A 5 -23.47 -0.06 18.38
C VAL A 5 -23.15 1.35 18.90
N LEU A 6 -23.47 1.63 20.17
CA LEU A 6 -23.15 2.91 20.82
C LEU A 6 -21.63 3.11 21.01
N ARG A 7 -20.85 2.03 21.20
CA ARG A 7 -19.38 2.11 21.26
C ARG A 7 -18.78 2.38 19.87
N VAL A 8 -19.29 1.72 18.83
CA VAL A 8 -18.87 1.94 17.44
C VAL A 8 -19.22 3.37 16.99
N LEU A 9 -20.36 3.91 17.39
CA LEU A 9 -20.73 5.31 17.12
C LEU A 9 -19.80 6.34 17.79
N ARG A 10 -19.09 5.98 18.88
CA ARG A 10 -18.04 6.86 19.43
C ARG A 10 -16.79 6.90 18.53
N LEU A 11 -16.45 5.81 17.85
CA LEU A 11 -15.34 5.77 16.88
C LEU A 11 -15.61 6.68 15.67
N VAL A 12 -16.87 6.95 15.34
CA VAL A 12 -17.24 7.93 14.28
C VAL A 12 -16.63 9.31 14.55
N ARG A 13 -16.33 9.66 15.81
CA ARG A 13 -15.66 10.93 16.13
C ARG A 13 -14.19 10.97 15.71
N VAL A 14 -13.51 9.83 15.56
CA VAL A 14 -12.17 9.76 14.96
C VAL A 14 -12.18 10.32 13.54
N PHE A 15 -13.31 10.20 12.81
CA PHE A 15 -13.42 10.81 11.48
C PHE A 15 -13.35 12.35 11.50
N ARG A 16 -13.48 13.03 12.65
CA ARG A 16 -13.16 14.47 12.74
C ARG A 16 -11.69 14.75 12.42
N ILE A 17 -10.77 13.80 12.58
CA ILE A 17 -9.37 13.93 12.15
C ILE A 17 -9.29 14.10 10.62
N PHE A 18 -10.20 13.50 9.84
CA PHE A 18 -10.29 13.80 8.41
C PHE A 18 -10.74 15.25 8.15
N LYS A 19 -11.46 15.90 9.06
CA LYS A 19 -11.80 17.34 8.94
C LYS A 19 -10.55 18.23 9.09
N LEU A 20 -9.52 17.76 9.80
CA LEU A 20 -8.20 18.42 9.90
C LEU A 20 -7.41 18.35 8.57
N SER A 21 -7.69 17.37 7.70
CA SER A 21 -7.16 17.32 6.33
C SER A 21 -7.51 18.56 5.52
N ARG A 22 -8.68 19.16 5.73
CA ARG A 22 -9.05 20.42 5.06
C ARG A 22 -8.21 21.62 5.53
N HIS A 23 -7.65 21.59 6.74
CA HIS A 23 -6.90 22.72 7.30
C HIS A 23 -5.38 22.58 7.12
N SER A 24 -4.88 21.36 6.88
CA SER A 24 -3.46 21.10 6.65
C SER A 24 -3.19 20.88 5.16
N VAL A 25 -2.58 21.86 4.52
CA VAL A 25 -2.12 21.79 3.13
C VAL A 25 -1.24 20.54 2.90
N GLY A 26 -0.40 20.19 3.87
CA GLY A 26 0.44 18.98 3.82
C GLY A 26 -0.36 17.68 3.72
N LEU A 27 -1.49 17.56 4.43
CA LEU A 27 -2.33 16.36 4.37
C LEU A 27 -3.18 16.30 3.09
N GLN A 28 -3.52 17.44 2.48
CA GLN A 28 -4.15 17.49 1.16
C GLN A 28 -3.19 17.07 0.05
N ILE A 29 -1.94 17.52 0.12
CA ILE A 29 -0.87 17.10 -0.80
C ILE A 29 -0.64 15.59 -0.66
N LEU A 30 -0.55 15.08 0.57
CA LEU A 30 -0.37 13.65 0.84
C LEU A 30 -1.53 12.82 0.27
N GLY A 31 -2.78 13.28 0.39
CA GLY A 31 -3.94 12.63 -0.22
C GLY A 31 -3.93 12.65 -1.76
N LYS A 32 -3.54 13.76 -2.38
CA LYS A 32 -3.39 13.86 -3.85
C LYS A 32 -2.30 12.93 -4.36
N THR A 33 -1.16 12.88 -3.67
CA THR A 33 -0.08 11.92 -3.91
C THR A 33 -0.55 10.48 -3.79
N PHE A 34 -1.27 10.14 -2.72
CA PHE A 34 -1.77 8.78 -2.51
C PHE A 34 -2.75 8.35 -3.60
N ARG A 35 -3.58 9.28 -4.09
CA ARG A 35 -4.51 9.00 -5.19
C ARG A 35 -3.79 8.84 -6.53
N ALA A 36 -2.69 9.56 -6.76
CA ALA A 36 -1.85 9.35 -7.93
C ALA A 36 -1.15 7.98 -7.88
N SER A 37 -0.75 7.52 -6.69
CA SER A 37 -0.06 6.24 -6.49
C SER A 37 -0.97 5.04 -6.21
N ILE A 38 -2.30 5.23 -6.20
CA ILE A 38 -3.23 4.18 -5.78
C ILE A 38 -3.28 3.02 -6.77
N GLN A 39 -3.03 3.29 -8.05
CA GLN A 39 -3.05 2.27 -9.10
C GLN A 39 -1.91 1.25 -8.89
N GLU A 40 -0.74 1.73 -8.47
CA GLU A 40 0.44 0.93 -8.19
C GLU A 40 0.28 0.14 -6.88
N PHE A 41 -0.31 0.76 -5.84
CA PHE A 41 -0.67 0.04 -4.62
C PHE A 41 -1.71 -1.05 -4.89
N CYS A 42 -2.71 -0.79 -5.73
CA CYS A 42 -3.68 -1.79 -6.15
C CYS A 42 -3.01 -2.98 -6.85
N LEU A 43 -2.02 -2.73 -7.70
CA LEU A 43 -1.26 -3.77 -8.39
C LEU A 43 -0.37 -4.58 -7.42
N LEU A 44 0.29 -3.93 -6.45
CA LEU A 44 1.02 -4.63 -5.37
C LEU A 44 0.08 -5.51 -4.56
N ILE A 45 -1.09 -4.99 -4.15
CA ILE A 45 -2.07 -5.74 -3.37
C ILE A 45 -2.60 -6.93 -4.18
N PHE A 46 -2.83 -6.75 -5.48
CA PHE A 46 -3.25 -7.83 -6.37
C PHE A 46 -2.23 -8.99 -6.41
N PHE A 47 -0.95 -8.70 -6.62
CA PHE A 47 0.10 -9.72 -6.57
C PHE A 47 0.24 -10.35 -5.19
N MET A 48 0.12 -9.55 -4.13
CA MET A 48 0.20 -10.05 -2.75
C MET A 48 -0.97 -10.99 -2.43
N VAL A 49 -2.19 -10.72 -2.91
CA VAL A 49 -3.35 -11.61 -2.75
C VAL A 49 -3.16 -12.91 -3.51
N ILE A 50 -2.62 -12.88 -4.73
CA ILE A 50 -2.30 -14.10 -5.49
C ILE A 50 -1.30 -14.95 -4.72
N ALA A 51 -0.19 -14.35 -4.28
CA ALA A 51 0.82 -15.04 -3.50
C ALA A 51 0.26 -15.58 -2.18
N LEU A 52 -0.59 -14.81 -1.50
CA LEU A 52 -1.28 -15.21 -0.28
C LEU A 52 -2.07 -16.51 -0.52
N VAL A 53 -2.90 -16.57 -1.55
CA VAL A 53 -3.71 -17.76 -1.85
C VAL A 53 -2.84 -18.96 -2.23
N LEU A 54 -1.79 -18.75 -3.05
CA LEU A 54 -0.90 -19.82 -3.50
C LEU A 54 -0.08 -20.43 -2.36
N PHE A 55 0.62 -19.60 -1.58
CA PHE A 55 1.44 -20.10 -0.47
C PHE A 55 0.60 -20.65 0.68
N SER A 56 -0.57 -20.07 0.95
CA SER A 56 -1.44 -20.59 2.01
C SER A 56 -2.04 -21.94 1.65
N SER A 57 -2.35 -22.17 0.37
CA SER A 57 -2.72 -23.49 -0.12
C SER A 57 -1.53 -24.45 -0.03
N GLY A 58 -0.35 -24.03 -0.49
CA GLY A 58 0.86 -24.83 -0.45
C GLY A 58 1.25 -25.29 0.96
N VAL A 59 1.26 -24.38 1.93
CA VAL A 59 1.62 -24.72 3.33
C VAL A 59 0.54 -25.57 4.00
N TYR A 60 -0.74 -25.33 3.69
CA TYR A 60 -1.84 -26.14 4.20
C TYR A 60 -1.70 -27.60 3.77
N PHE A 61 -1.54 -27.86 2.47
CA PHE A 61 -1.35 -29.22 1.95
C PHE A 61 -0.03 -29.86 2.41
N ALA A 62 1.01 -29.05 2.63
CA ALA A 62 2.29 -29.55 3.14
C ALA A 62 2.24 -29.94 4.63
N GLU A 63 1.39 -29.30 5.43
CA GLU A 63 1.27 -29.53 6.87
C GLU A 63 0.05 -30.38 7.26
N GLN A 64 -0.87 -30.70 6.35
CA GLN A 64 -2.13 -31.39 6.67
C GLN A 64 -1.92 -32.78 7.32
N ASN A 65 -0.80 -33.43 7.03
CA ASN A 65 -0.47 -34.77 7.51
C ASN A 65 0.41 -34.76 8.78
N GLU A 66 0.81 -33.58 9.27
CA GLU A 66 1.66 -33.45 10.46
C GLU A 66 0.81 -33.49 11.74
N PRO A 67 1.25 -34.22 12.78
CA PRO A 67 0.51 -34.31 14.03
C PRO A 67 0.52 -32.96 14.77
N ASN A 68 -0.65 -32.56 15.29
CA ASN A 68 -0.86 -31.28 15.99
C ASN A 68 -0.61 -30.02 15.15
N THR A 69 -0.79 -30.10 13.82
CA THR A 69 -0.71 -28.91 12.96
C THR A 69 -1.73 -27.84 13.36
N LYS A 70 -1.29 -26.58 13.39
CA LYS A 70 -2.15 -25.41 13.59
C LYS A 70 -2.75 -24.90 12.27
N PHE A 71 -2.38 -25.50 11.14
CA PHE A 71 -2.89 -25.16 9.81
C PHE A 71 -4.23 -25.87 9.56
N THR A 72 -5.30 -25.38 10.18
CA THR A 72 -6.62 -26.03 10.16
C THR A 72 -7.39 -25.86 8.85
N SER A 73 -7.15 -24.78 8.12
CA SER A 73 -7.81 -24.47 6.85
C SER A 73 -6.98 -23.50 6.02
N ILE A 74 -7.21 -23.43 4.70
CA ILE A 74 -6.52 -22.47 3.82
C ILE A 74 -6.68 -21.02 4.31
N PRO A 75 -7.88 -20.55 4.75
CA PRO A 75 -8.01 -19.21 5.31
C PRO A 75 -7.27 -19.00 6.63
N ALA A 76 -7.16 -20.04 7.48
CA ALA A 76 -6.32 -19.95 8.68
C ALA A 76 -4.84 -19.78 8.33
N SER A 77 -4.39 -20.45 7.25
CA SER A 77 -3.03 -20.31 6.70
C SER A 77 -2.75 -18.92 6.10
N PHE A 78 -3.76 -18.09 5.80
CA PHE A 78 -3.56 -16.71 5.35
C PHE A 78 -2.80 -15.90 6.40
N TRP A 79 -3.07 -16.12 7.68
CA TRP A 79 -2.39 -15.40 8.76
C TRP A 79 -0.88 -15.61 8.72
N PHE A 80 -0.44 -16.86 8.64
CA PHE A 80 0.98 -17.20 8.51
C PHE A 80 1.61 -16.52 7.29
N VAL A 81 1.03 -16.73 6.11
CA VAL A 81 1.61 -16.24 4.85
C VAL A 81 1.63 -14.71 4.81
N LEU A 82 0.59 -14.03 5.29
CA LEU A 82 0.55 -12.58 5.36
C LEU A 82 1.66 -12.02 6.26
N VAL A 83 1.82 -12.59 7.46
CA VAL A 83 2.84 -12.19 8.45
C VAL A 83 4.25 -12.52 7.96
N THR A 84 4.44 -13.63 7.26
CA THR A 84 5.72 -14.05 6.68
C THR A 84 6.09 -13.20 5.46
N MET A 85 5.18 -12.97 4.51
CA MET A 85 5.46 -12.14 3.32
C MET A 85 5.73 -10.69 3.70
N THR A 86 5.07 -10.17 4.73
CA THR A 86 5.32 -8.82 5.26
C THR A 86 6.53 -8.73 6.18
N THR A 87 7.28 -9.82 6.34
CA THR A 87 8.50 -9.90 7.16
C THR A 87 8.28 -9.64 8.66
N VAL A 88 7.02 -9.64 9.13
CA VAL A 88 6.69 -9.40 10.54
C VAL A 88 7.07 -10.61 11.40
N GLY A 89 6.71 -11.80 10.97
CA GLY A 89 7.17 -13.06 11.57
C GLY A 89 6.88 -13.23 13.06
N TYR A 90 5.63 -13.08 13.50
CA TYR A 90 5.24 -13.23 14.92
C TYR A 90 5.62 -14.58 15.54
N GLY A 91 5.63 -15.66 14.76
CA GLY A 91 6.03 -17.00 15.20
C GLY A 91 4.95 -17.78 15.95
N ASP A 92 3.74 -17.24 16.08
CA ASP A 92 2.59 -17.88 16.73
C ASP A 92 2.04 -19.08 15.92
N LEU A 93 2.14 -18.98 14.60
CA LEU A 93 1.84 -20.03 13.63
C LEU A 93 3.10 -20.27 12.77
N THR A 94 3.64 -21.49 12.79
CA THR A 94 4.82 -21.87 12.00
C THR A 94 4.70 -23.33 11.53
N PRO A 95 5.18 -23.66 10.32
CA PRO A 95 5.20 -25.03 9.83
C PRO A 95 6.21 -25.88 10.60
N THR A 96 5.79 -27.08 10.95
CA THR A 96 6.57 -28.04 11.73
C THR A 96 7.25 -29.08 10.83
N GLY A 97 6.57 -29.52 9.79
CA GLY A 97 7.03 -30.49 8.81
C GLY A 97 8.12 -29.95 7.89
N VAL A 98 8.86 -30.88 7.27
CA VAL A 98 9.96 -30.55 6.36
C VAL A 98 9.43 -29.83 5.11
N TYR A 99 8.34 -30.33 4.54
CA TYR A 99 7.71 -29.74 3.36
C TYR A 99 7.10 -28.36 3.66
N GLY A 100 6.44 -28.20 4.81
CA GLY A 100 5.90 -26.91 5.23
C GLY A 100 7.00 -25.86 5.44
N LYS A 101 8.14 -26.26 6.00
CA LYS A 101 9.32 -25.38 6.15
C LYS A 101 9.92 -24.97 4.80
N LEU A 102 10.00 -25.88 3.82
CA LEU A 102 10.44 -25.54 2.46
C LEU A 102 9.51 -24.53 1.81
N VAL A 103 8.19 -24.76 1.87
CA VAL A 103 7.19 -23.82 1.35
C VAL A 103 7.23 -22.48 2.07
N GLY A 104 7.36 -22.50 3.41
CA GLY A 104 7.48 -21.29 4.23
C GLY A 104 8.75 -20.49 3.93
N GLY A 105 9.88 -21.17 3.68
CA GLY A 105 11.13 -20.54 3.27
C GLY A 105 11.03 -19.87 1.89
N LEU A 106 10.44 -20.56 0.91
CA LEU A 106 10.16 -19.99 -0.42
C LEU A 106 9.19 -18.80 -0.31
N CYS A 107 8.16 -18.91 0.54
CA CYS A 107 7.22 -17.83 0.82
C CYS A 107 7.93 -16.58 1.38
N ALA A 108 8.87 -16.75 2.31
CA ALA A 108 9.63 -15.64 2.87
C ALA A 108 10.49 -14.95 1.79
N LEU A 109 11.22 -15.73 0.98
CA LEU A 109 12.07 -15.19 -0.09
C LEU A 109 11.25 -14.45 -1.16
N ILE A 110 10.18 -15.08 -1.64
CA ILE A 110 9.29 -14.50 -2.65
C ILE A 110 8.54 -13.30 -2.08
N GLY A 111 8.16 -13.32 -0.80
CA GLY A 111 7.54 -12.20 -0.10
C GLY A 111 8.41 -10.95 -0.10
N VAL A 112 9.68 -11.09 0.29
CA VAL A 112 10.64 -9.97 0.26
C VAL A 112 10.81 -9.44 -1.15
N LEU A 113 10.96 -10.31 -2.16
CA LEU A 113 11.06 -9.89 -3.56
C LEU A 113 9.79 -9.15 -4.05
N THR A 114 8.61 -9.64 -3.66
CA THR A 114 7.32 -9.04 -4.01
C THR A 114 7.14 -7.65 -3.40
N LEU A 115 7.70 -7.40 -2.22
CA LEU A 115 7.68 -6.06 -1.61
C LEU A 115 8.79 -5.15 -2.13
N ALA A 116 9.93 -5.72 -2.52
CA ALA A 116 11.08 -4.96 -2.99
C ALA A 116 10.88 -4.33 -4.38
N LEU A 117 10.07 -4.94 -5.26
CA LEU A 117 9.87 -4.46 -6.64
C LEU A 117 8.88 -3.29 -6.77
N PRO A 118 7.74 -3.24 -6.07
CA PRO A 118 6.74 -2.20 -6.28
C PRO A 118 7.13 -0.88 -5.63
N VAL A 119 7.90 -0.88 -4.54
CA VAL A 119 8.33 0.35 -3.86
C VAL A 119 9.16 1.25 -4.80
N PRO A 120 10.20 0.77 -5.49
CA PRO A 120 10.91 1.55 -6.51
C PRO A 120 10.03 1.99 -7.68
N ILE A 121 9.10 1.15 -8.14
CA ILE A 121 8.16 1.49 -9.22
C ILE A 121 7.26 2.65 -8.79
N ILE A 122 6.69 2.59 -7.58
CA ILE A 122 5.89 3.66 -6.98
C ILE A 122 6.72 4.94 -6.86
N VAL A 123 7.97 4.85 -6.38
CA VAL A 123 8.86 6.02 -6.27
C VAL A 123 9.20 6.60 -7.64
N ALA A 124 9.44 5.77 -8.65
CA ALA A 124 9.72 6.21 -10.01
C ALA A 124 8.50 6.90 -10.63
N ASN A 125 7.30 6.33 -10.44
CA ASN A 125 6.06 6.90 -10.95
C ASN A 125 5.69 8.19 -10.22
N PHE A 126 5.86 8.24 -8.89
CA PHE A 126 5.72 9.46 -8.10
C PHE A 126 6.69 10.55 -8.58
N LYS A 127 7.96 10.22 -8.81
CA LYS A 127 8.94 11.16 -9.37
C LYS A 127 8.59 11.61 -10.80
N HIS A 128 7.91 10.77 -11.58
CA HIS A 128 7.43 11.12 -12.92
C HIS A 128 6.30 12.15 -12.82
N PHE A 129 5.24 11.85 -12.06
CA PHE A 129 4.11 12.76 -11.85
C PHE A 129 4.53 14.07 -11.16
N TYR A 130 5.41 14.01 -10.16
CA TYR A 130 5.89 15.21 -9.46
C TYR A 130 6.65 16.16 -10.40
N ARG A 131 7.49 15.62 -11.29
CA ARG A 131 8.21 16.45 -12.28
C ARG A 131 7.27 17.04 -13.34
N GLN A 132 6.25 16.28 -13.74
CA GLN A 132 5.24 16.75 -14.69
C GLN A 132 4.46 17.95 -14.13
N GLU A 133 3.94 17.83 -12.91
CA GLU A 133 3.22 18.91 -12.22
C GLU A 133 4.13 20.14 -12.00
N THR A 134 5.38 19.94 -11.58
CA THR A 134 6.34 21.05 -11.40
C THR A 134 6.64 21.77 -12.72
N ARG A 135 6.81 21.03 -13.83
CA ARG A 135 7.00 21.63 -15.16
C ARG A 135 5.78 22.42 -15.63
N LEU A 136 4.58 21.91 -15.39
CA LEU A 136 3.34 22.60 -15.75
C LEU A 136 3.16 23.88 -14.93
N ALA A 137 3.50 23.87 -13.64
CA ALA A 137 3.49 25.07 -12.81
C ALA A 137 4.51 26.10 -13.31
N GLN A 138 5.74 25.69 -13.63
CA GLN A 138 6.76 26.57 -14.18
C GLN A 138 6.32 27.21 -15.50
N MET A 139 5.73 26.42 -16.43
CA MET A 139 5.23 26.94 -17.71
C MET A 139 4.10 27.95 -17.55
N ARG A 140 3.22 27.79 -16.55
CA ARG A 140 2.17 28.77 -16.26
C ARG A 140 2.75 30.09 -15.76
N ILE A 141 3.76 30.04 -14.89
CA ILE A 141 4.44 31.25 -14.39
C ILE A 141 5.14 31.98 -15.55
N SER A 142 5.86 31.26 -16.41
CA SER A 142 6.52 31.87 -17.57
C SER A 142 5.53 32.47 -18.57
N ALA A 143 4.37 31.83 -18.79
CA ALA A 143 3.32 32.39 -19.65
C ALA A 143 2.69 33.67 -19.06
N GLU A 144 2.46 33.72 -17.74
CA GLU A 144 1.99 34.92 -17.05
C GLU A 144 3.03 36.06 -17.10
N GLU A 145 4.33 35.75 -16.96
CA GLU A 145 5.42 36.72 -17.11
C GLU A 145 5.48 37.28 -18.55
N ASP A 146 5.35 36.44 -19.57
CA ASP A 146 5.34 36.85 -20.98
C ASP A 146 4.13 37.74 -21.31
N GLU A 147 2.93 37.43 -20.81
CA GLU A 147 1.75 38.28 -20.96
C GLU A 147 1.93 39.64 -20.28
N THR A 148 2.45 39.65 -19.05
CA THR A 148 2.66 40.88 -18.27
C THR A 148 3.70 41.79 -18.95
N ASN A 149 4.78 41.21 -19.48
CA ASN A 149 5.84 41.96 -20.15
C ASN A 149 5.38 42.50 -21.52
N SER A 150 4.51 41.76 -22.21
CA SER A 150 3.87 42.19 -23.48
C SER A 150 2.92 43.37 -23.28
N GLU A 151 2.10 43.35 -22.22
CA GLU A 151 1.23 44.49 -21.87
C GLU A 151 2.04 45.74 -21.48
N HIS A 152 3.17 45.56 -20.78
CA HIS A 152 4.05 46.66 -20.40
C HIS A 152 4.76 47.31 -21.60
N SER A 153 5.17 46.51 -22.59
CA SER A 153 5.77 46.99 -23.84
C SER A 153 4.79 47.73 -24.76
N PHE A 154 3.48 47.44 -24.67
CA PHE A 154 2.45 48.13 -25.45
C PHE A 154 2.02 49.48 -24.83
N LYS A 155 2.25 49.67 -23.52
CA LYS A 155 1.91 50.89 -22.78
C LYS A 155 3.06 51.89 -22.61
N SER A 156 4.29 51.51 -22.96
CA SER A 156 5.44 52.43 -22.97
C SER A 156 5.41 53.33 -24.22
N PRO A 157 5.31 54.66 -24.09
CA PRO A 157 5.28 55.63 -25.19
C PRO A 157 6.63 55.78 -25.91
#